data_AF-A0A9E1P4Z7-F1
#
_entry.id   AF-A0A9E1P4Z7-F1
#
_cell.length_a   1.000
_cell.length_b   1.000
_cell.length_c   1.000
_cell.angle_alpha   90.00
_cell.angle_beta   90.00
_cell.angle_gamma   90.00
#
_symmetry.space_group_name_H-M   'P 1'
#
loop_
_entity.id
_entity.type
_entity.pdbx_description
1 polymer ?
#
loop_
_entity_poly.entity_id
_entity_poly.type
_entity_poly.pdbx_seq_one_letter_code
_entity_poly.pdbx_strand_id
1 'polypeptide(L)'
;MRALFIAVGLFLAVIGLVFTIGLFLIVEPGTQGRFSHIATAGKLFLYKHALINTLSESESRALYRTSCTKRCHSTDVVEKTPRTAVEWEWIVDRMNTPERADLSRQQARGITEYLQRHFLSKVPTILPEQTMAFLRRHLWKSDFGEQDIYLDLIYIPTLHRALLPYLVAGRSAGLSTEPDAGPTFVLYINTHQGTVPPWDLTELAVMRDGQGREMRAIGWQVVYDDGQEHHRQGLLSFPAIDTSKLAEIEIEIDLPGMRKRTFLWPLPIPDFSPQSKDSTDV
;
A
#
# COMPACT_ATOMS: atom_id res chain seq x y z
N MET A 1 -9.31 -61.48 -15.51
CA MET A 1 -9.60 -60.12 -14.97
C MET A 1 -8.86 -59.81 -13.67
N ARG A 2 -8.95 -60.61 -12.59
CA ARG A 2 -8.24 -60.33 -11.32
C ARG A 2 -6.71 -60.13 -11.46
N ALA A 3 -6.04 -61.00 -12.21
CA ALA A 3 -4.60 -60.88 -12.44
C ALA A 3 -4.20 -59.60 -13.19
N LEU A 4 -5.04 -59.13 -14.12
CA LEU A 4 -4.84 -57.87 -14.85
C LEU A 4 -4.94 -56.67 -13.90
N PHE A 5 -5.96 -56.63 -13.03
CA PHE A 5 -6.10 -55.55 -12.04
C PHE A 5 -4.92 -55.53 -11.05
N ILE A 6 -4.42 -56.69 -10.63
CA ILE A 6 -3.24 -56.78 -9.76
C ILE A 6 -1.99 -56.27 -10.48
N ALA A 7 -1.78 -56.67 -11.74
CA ALA A 7 -0.64 -56.22 -12.54
C ALA A 7 -0.67 -54.71 -12.81
N VAL A 8 -1.84 -54.16 -13.15
CA VAL A 8 -2.03 -52.71 -13.34
C VAL A 8 -1.83 -51.96 -12.03
N GLY A 9 -2.33 -52.48 -10.91
CA GLY A 9 -2.13 -51.88 -9.59
C GLY A 9 -0.65 -51.84 -9.20
N LEU A 10 0.08 -52.94 -9.40
CA LEU A 10 1.53 -53.00 -9.16
C LEU A 10 2.30 -52.05 -10.07
N PHE A 11 1.94 -51.97 -11.35
CA PHE A 11 2.58 -51.07 -12.30
C PHE A 11 2.38 -49.60 -11.92
N LEU A 12 1.16 -49.20 -11.54
CA LEU A 12 0.88 -47.85 -11.05
C LEU A 12 1.61 -47.55 -9.74
N ALA A 13 1.73 -48.53 -8.84
CA ALA A 13 2.49 -48.38 -7.60
C ALA A 13 4.00 -48.17 -7.86
N VAL A 14 4.58 -48.91 -8.80
CA VAL A 14 5.98 -48.75 -9.21
C VAL A 14 6.20 -47.39 -9.88
N ILE A 15 5.32 -46.97 -10.78
CA ILE A 15 5.39 -45.62 -11.38
C ILE A 15 5.29 -44.54 -10.29
N GLY A 16 4.36 -44.68 -9.36
CA GLY A 16 4.21 -43.75 -8.23
C GLY A 16 5.46 -43.69 -7.35
N LEU A 17 6.10 -44.83 -7.10
CA LEU A 17 7.35 -44.91 -6.34
C LEU A 17 8.51 -44.23 -7.09
N VAL A 18 8.69 -44.53 -8.38
CA VAL A 18 9.76 -43.92 -9.19
C VAL A 18 9.56 -42.42 -9.31
N PHE A 19 8.32 -41.96 -9.51
CA PHE A 19 7.99 -40.54 -9.56
C PHE A 19 8.28 -39.84 -8.23
N THR A 20 7.88 -40.41 -7.10
CA THR A 20 8.14 -39.83 -5.77
C THR A 20 9.63 -39.80 -5.43
N ILE A 21 10.38 -40.86 -5.73
CA ILE A 21 11.84 -40.89 -5.56
C ILE A 21 12.50 -39.84 -6.46
N GLY A 22 12.12 -39.74 -7.73
CA GLY A 22 12.65 -38.74 -8.65
C GLY A 22 12.41 -37.31 -8.17
N LEU A 23 11.19 -37.03 -7.70
CA LEU A 23 10.82 -35.73 -7.14
C LEU A 23 11.63 -35.42 -5.86
N PHE A 24 11.86 -36.43 -5.01
CA PHE A 24 12.72 -36.29 -3.83
C PHE A 24 14.20 -36.05 -4.16
N LEU A 25 14.71 -36.61 -5.25
CA LEU A 25 16.11 -36.44 -5.65
C LEU A 25 16.36 -35.09 -6.31
N ILE A 26 15.38 -34.55 -7.03
CA ILE A 26 15.48 -33.26 -7.74
C ILE A 26 15.25 -32.07 -6.79
N VAL A 27 14.41 -32.24 -5.75
CA VAL A 27 14.15 -31.16 -4.79
C VAL A 27 15.34 -31.00 -3.85
N GLU A 28 16.07 -29.89 -4.02
CA GLU A 28 17.09 -29.48 -3.08
C GLU A 28 16.46 -29.22 -1.69
N PRO A 29 16.96 -29.89 -0.63
CA PRO A 29 16.49 -29.60 0.72
C PRO A 29 16.95 -28.19 1.11
N GLY A 30 16.02 -27.25 1.19
CA GLY A 30 16.25 -26.04 1.97
C GLY A 30 16.33 -26.35 3.46
N THR A 31 16.48 -25.31 4.28
CA THR A 31 16.64 -25.41 5.74
C THR A 31 15.48 -26.09 6.47
N GLN A 32 14.32 -26.24 5.82
CA GLN A 32 13.12 -26.88 6.37
C GLN A 32 12.88 -28.33 5.86
N GLY A 33 13.80 -28.89 5.08
CA GLY A 33 13.70 -30.26 4.53
C GLY A 33 12.80 -30.39 3.29
N ARG A 34 12.89 -31.53 2.59
CA ARG A 34 12.23 -31.73 1.28
C ARG A 34 10.70 -31.82 1.35
N PHE A 35 10.16 -32.43 2.42
CA PHE A 35 8.71 -32.58 2.59
C PHE A 35 7.99 -31.25 2.72
N SER A 36 8.55 -30.30 3.49
CA SER A 36 7.97 -28.96 3.64
C SER A 36 7.96 -28.22 2.31
N HIS A 37 9.05 -28.32 1.52
CA HIS A 37 9.11 -27.74 0.18
C HIS A 37 8.01 -28.27 -0.76
N ILE A 38 7.79 -29.59 -0.78
CA ILE A 38 6.74 -30.21 -1.60
C ILE A 38 5.35 -29.74 -1.13
N ALA A 39 5.12 -29.73 0.18
CA ALA A 39 3.85 -29.30 0.76
C ALA A 39 3.55 -27.82 0.44
N THR A 40 4.53 -26.93 0.58
CA THR A 40 4.41 -25.52 0.21
C THR A 40 4.16 -25.37 -1.28
N ALA A 41 4.91 -26.05 -2.15
CA ALA A 41 4.69 -25.99 -3.60
C ALA A 41 3.28 -26.44 -3.99
N GLY A 42 2.79 -27.52 -3.38
CA GLY A 42 1.42 -28.00 -3.58
C GLY A 42 0.38 -26.96 -3.16
N LYS A 43 0.52 -26.34 -1.99
CA LYS A 43 -0.39 -25.27 -1.55
C LYS A 43 -0.33 -24.03 -2.43
N LEU A 44 0.87 -23.60 -2.85
CA LEU A 44 1.01 -22.47 -3.77
C LEU A 44 0.34 -22.76 -5.12
N PHE A 45 0.41 -24.00 -5.60
CA PHE A 45 -0.32 -24.42 -6.79
C PHE A 45 -1.85 -24.33 -6.58
N LEU A 46 -2.37 -24.87 -5.47
CA LEU A 46 -3.79 -24.76 -5.14
C LEU A 46 -4.24 -23.30 -5.01
N TYR A 47 -3.41 -22.45 -4.41
CA TYR A 47 -3.66 -21.02 -4.25
C TYR A 47 -3.63 -20.28 -5.59
N LYS A 48 -2.69 -20.60 -6.49
CA LYS A 48 -2.65 -20.05 -7.85
C LYS A 48 -3.98 -20.28 -8.59
N HIS A 49 -4.58 -21.45 -8.40
CA HIS A 49 -5.81 -21.90 -9.05
C HIS A 49 -7.08 -21.64 -8.23
N ALA A 50 -7.03 -20.82 -7.17
CA ALA A 50 -8.20 -20.48 -6.36
C ALA A 50 -8.94 -21.66 -5.71
N LEU A 51 -8.22 -22.75 -5.44
CA LEU A 51 -8.75 -23.90 -4.70
C LEU A 51 -8.62 -23.72 -3.19
N ILE A 52 -7.70 -22.85 -2.75
CA ILE A 52 -7.58 -22.39 -1.37
C ILE A 52 -7.45 -20.86 -1.38
N ASN A 53 -7.96 -20.20 -0.35
CA ASN A 53 -8.04 -18.73 -0.31
C ASN A 53 -7.04 -18.09 0.66
N THR A 54 -6.37 -18.89 1.47
CA THR A 54 -5.46 -18.40 2.52
C THR A 54 -4.14 -19.13 2.47
N LEU A 55 -3.08 -18.40 2.79
CA LEU A 55 -1.73 -18.91 2.98
C LEU A 55 -1.29 -18.55 4.40
N SER A 56 -0.51 -19.44 5.02
CA SER A 56 0.20 -19.10 6.26
C SER A 56 1.33 -18.10 5.98
N GLU A 57 1.84 -17.46 7.03
CA GLU A 57 2.95 -16.49 6.93
C GLU A 57 4.19 -17.04 6.22
N SER A 58 4.55 -18.30 6.48
CA SER A 58 5.67 -18.97 5.81
C SER A 58 5.39 -19.24 4.32
N GLU A 59 4.14 -19.57 3.96
CA GLU A 59 3.71 -19.81 2.59
C GLU A 59 3.60 -18.51 1.79
N SER A 60 3.08 -17.43 2.38
CA SER A 60 3.06 -16.10 1.75
C SER A 60 4.48 -15.59 1.49
N ARG A 61 5.40 -15.77 2.45
CA ARG A 61 6.83 -15.48 2.26
C ARG A 61 7.44 -16.32 1.14
N ALA A 62 7.05 -17.60 1.03
CA ALA A 62 7.52 -18.46 -0.04
C ALA A 62 7.02 -17.98 -1.40
N LEU A 63 5.73 -17.62 -1.51
CA LEU A 63 5.13 -17.03 -2.71
C LEU A 63 5.85 -15.76 -3.14
N TYR A 64 6.08 -14.83 -2.20
CA TYR A 64 6.85 -13.61 -2.45
C TYR A 64 8.25 -13.93 -2.98
N ARG A 65 9.01 -14.79 -2.30
CA ARG A 65 10.39 -15.12 -2.71
C ARG A 65 10.44 -15.75 -4.09
N THR A 66 9.56 -16.69 -4.39
CA THR A 66 9.55 -17.38 -5.70
C THR A 66 9.12 -16.46 -6.84
N SER A 67 8.23 -15.52 -6.57
CA SER A 67 7.63 -14.66 -7.59
C SER A 67 8.45 -13.38 -7.82
N CYS A 68 9.00 -12.79 -6.77
CA CYS A 68 9.62 -11.46 -6.83
C CYS A 68 11.16 -11.51 -6.80
N THR A 69 11.78 -12.35 -5.97
CA THR A 69 13.23 -12.20 -5.67
C THR A 69 14.13 -13.33 -6.15
N LYS A 70 13.57 -14.47 -6.55
CA LYS A 70 14.36 -15.61 -7.05
C LYS A 70 14.60 -15.63 -8.55
N ARG A 71 13.75 -14.94 -9.34
CA ARG A 71 13.77 -15.05 -10.81
C ARG A 71 14.49 -13.89 -11.49
N CYS A 72 14.13 -12.65 -11.16
CA CYS A 72 14.49 -11.49 -11.99
C CYS A 72 15.43 -10.49 -11.30
N HIS A 73 15.24 -10.21 -10.00
CA HIS A 73 16.05 -9.25 -9.25
C HIS A 73 16.25 -9.72 -7.81
N SER A 74 17.28 -9.19 -7.13
CA SER A 74 17.55 -9.51 -5.72
C SER A 74 16.49 -8.94 -4.78
N THR A 75 16.57 -9.33 -3.50
CA THR A 75 15.73 -8.80 -2.42
C THR A 75 15.92 -7.30 -2.21
N ASP A 76 17.08 -6.75 -2.54
CA ASP A 76 17.41 -5.34 -2.27
C ASP A 76 16.46 -4.35 -2.96
N VAL A 77 15.97 -4.68 -4.16
CA VAL A 77 15.04 -3.85 -4.95
C VAL A 77 13.64 -3.77 -4.32
N VAL A 78 13.34 -4.64 -3.37
CA VAL A 78 12.04 -4.69 -2.69
C VAL A 78 12.21 -4.31 -1.22
N GLU A 79 13.10 -5.00 -0.51
CA GLU A 79 13.19 -4.96 0.95
C GLU A 79 13.88 -3.69 1.48
N LYS A 80 14.73 -3.04 0.66
CA LYS A 80 15.41 -1.78 1.04
C LYS A 80 14.69 -0.53 0.55
N THR A 81 13.63 -0.69 -0.23
CA THR A 81 12.86 0.43 -0.81
C THR A 81 11.40 0.26 -0.44
N PRO A 82 11.02 0.53 0.83
CA PRO A 82 9.61 0.45 1.24
C PRO A 82 8.77 1.42 0.42
N ARG A 83 7.52 1.05 0.13
CA ARG A 83 6.58 1.80 -0.70
C ARG A 83 5.23 1.93 -0.01
N THR A 84 4.43 2.93 -0.38
CA THR A 84 3.06 3.04 0.12
C THR A 84 2.20 1.87 -0.33
N ALA A 85 1.03 1.69 0.30
CA ALA A 85 0.12 0.62 -0.06
C ALA A 85 -0.25 0.64 -1.55
N VAL A 86 -0.59 1.83 -2.06
CA VAL A 86 -0.89 2.03 -3.47
C VAL A 86 0.33 1.82 -4.38
N GLU A 87 1.51 2.32 -3.98
CA GLU A 87 2.72 2.16 -4.78
C GLU A 87 3.07 0.68 -4.95
N TRP A 88 2.87 -0.14 -3.91
CA TRP A 88 3.04 -1.59 -4.03
C TRP A 88 2.05 -2.23 -5.00
N GLU A 89 0.79 -1.84 -4.94
CA GLU A 89 -0.23 -2.35 -5.87
C GLU A 89 0.14 -2.03 -7.32
N TRP A 90 0.55 -0.79 -7.61
CA TRP A 90 1.02 -0.40 -8.95
C TRP A 90 2.26 -1.14 -9.40
N ILE A 91 3.21 -1.36 -8.49
CA ILE A 91 4.43 -2.12 -8.81
C ILE A 91 4.07 -3.56 -9.16
N VAL A 92 3.21 -4.20 -8.37
CA VAL A 92 2.76 -5.58 -8.63
C VAL A 92 2.01 -5.65 -9.95
N ASP A 93 1.06 -4.75 -10.21
CA ASP A 93 0.31 -4.70 -11.47
C ASP A 93 1.24 -4.51 -12.68
N ARG A 94 2.21 -3.58 -12.58
CA ARG A 94 3.21 -3.35 -13.62
C ARG A 94 4.09 -4.58 -13.85
N MET A 95 4.43 -5.32 -12.80
CA MET A 95 5.24 -6.53 -12.91
C MET A 95 4.43 -7.75 -13.35
N ASN A 96 3.10 -7.70 -13.26
CA ASN A 96 2.22 -8.80 -13.62
C ASN A 96 1.86 -8.82 -15.11
N THR A 97 2.88 -9.00 -15.96
CA THR A 97 2.70 -9.30 -17.39
C THR A 97 3.18 -10.72 -17.71
N PRO A 98 2.71 -11.33 -18.83
CA PRO A 98 3.13 -12.68 -19.22
C PRO A 98 4.65 -12.84 -19.39
N GLU A 99 5.34 -11.77 -19.81
CA GLU A 99 6.79 -11.74 -20.00
C GLU A 99 7.57 -11.45 -18.70
N ARG A 100 6.86 -11.23 -17.58
CA ARG A 100 7.42 -10.85 -16.28
C ARG A 100 7.03 -11.86 -15.21
N ALA A 101 6.21 -11.46 -14.24
CA ALA A 101 5.87 -12.29 -13.10
C ALA A 101 4.78 -13.33 -13.40
N ASP A 102 3.93 -13.09 -14.41
CA ASP A 102 2.82 -13.97 -14.85
C ASP A 102 2.04 -14.60 -13.67
N LEU A 103 1.54 -13.72 -12.80
CA LEU A 103 0.84 -14.07 -11.58
C LEU A 103 -0.66 -14.21 -11.84
N SER A 104 -1.28 -15.25 -11.26
CA SER A 104 -2.75 -15.25 -11.20
C SER A 104 -3.24 -14.07 -10.35
N ARG A 105 -4.48 -13.63 -10.56
CA ARG A 105 -5.09 -12.52 -9.78
C ARG A 105 -4.96 -12.73 -8.27
N GLN A 106 -5.12 -13.97 -7.83
CA GLN A 106 -5.02 -14.32 -6.42
C GLN A 106 -3.58 -14.27 -5.91
N GLN A 107 -2.60 -14.70 -6.71
CA GLN A 107 -1.19 -14.55 -6.36
C GLN A 107 -0.79 -13.08 -6.30
N ALA A 108 -1.22 -12.26 -7.26
CA ALA A 108 -0.98 -10.82 -7.27
C ALA A 108 -1.51 -10.18 -5.99
N ARG A 109 -2.77 -10.46 -5.62
CA ARG A 109 -3.36 -10.00 -4.35
C ARG A 109 -2.55 -10.44 -3.14
N GLY A 110 -2.24 -11.74 -3.01
CA GLY A 110 -1.48 -12.24 -1.86
C GLY A 110 -0.06 -11.67 -1.76
N ILE A 111 0.58 -11.37 -2.90
CA ILE A 111 1.89 -10.71 -2.94
C ILE A 111 1.76 -9.23 -2.53
N THR A 112 0.77 -8.50 -3.06
CA THR A 112 0.50 -7.12 -2.65
C THR A 112 0.28 -7.04 -1.14
N GLU A 113 -0.58 -7.90 -0.58
CA GLU A 113 -0.84 -7.98 0.87
C GLU A 113 0.44 -8.27 1.67
N TYR A 114 1.30 -9.16 1.18
CA TYR A 114 2.59 -9.46 1.82
C TYR A 114 3.52 -8.23 1.80
N LEU A 115 3.64 -7.55 0.66
CA LEU A 115 4.49 -6.37 0.50
C LEU A 115 4.00 -5.22 1.39
N GLN A 116 2.69 -4.98 1.42
CA GLN A 116 2.05 -3.96 2.25
C GLN A 116 2.21 -4.27 3.75
N ARG A 117 2.25 -5.53 4.16
CA ARG A 117 2.46 -5.88 5.57
C ARG A 117 3.92 -5.72 6.03
N HIS A 118 4.86 -6.04 5.15
CA HIS A 118 6.28 -6.16 5.55
C HIS A 118 7.17 -5.00 5.11
N PHE A 119 6.80 -4.28 4.06
CA PHE A 119 7.63 -3.25 3.43
C PHE A 119 6.84 -1.96 3.18
N LEU A 120 5.92 -1.62 4.07
CA LEU A 120 5.11 -0.41 3.97
C LEU A 120 5.94 0.84 4.26
N SER A 121 5.77 1.84 3.41
CA SER A 121 6.06 3.22 3.71
C SER A 121 4.76 3.93 4.05
N LYS A 122 4.73 4.69 5.15
CA LYS A 122 3.63 5.60 5.46
C LYS A 122 3.61 6.85 4.56
N VAL A 123 4.57 6.95 3.65
CA VAL A 123 4.86 8.16 2.87
C VAL A 123 5.08 7.84 1.40
N PRO A 124 4.66 8.73 0.50
CA PRO A 124 5.07 8.66 -0.90
C PRO A 124 6.58 8.57 -1.03
N THR A 125 7.03 7.65 -1.87
CA THR A 125 8.46 7.37 -2.09
C THR A 125 8.90 7.62 -3.53
N ILE A 126 7.96 8.01 -4.40
CA ILE A 126 8.22 8.41 -5.79
C ILE A 126 8.82 9.82 -5.91
N LEU A 127 8.82 10.60 -4.83
CA LEU A 127 9.24 11.99 -4.87
C LEU A 127 10.76 12.13 -4.65
N PRO A 128 11.42 13.09 -5.36
CA PRO A 128 12.83 13.39 -5.13
C PRO A 128 13.14 13.71 -3.66
N GLU A 129 14.35 13.40 -3.21
CA GLU A 129 14.75 13.52 -1.80
C GLU A 129 14.50 14.94 -1.24
N GLN A 130 14.84 15.97 -2.00
CA GLN A 130 14.62 17.37 -1.60
C GLN A 130 13.13 17.70 -1.44
N THR A 131 12.29 17.21 -2.36
CA THR A 131 10.83 17.37 -2.29
C THR A 131 10.26 16.65 -1.07
N MET A 132 10.74 15.44 -0.78
CA MET A 132 10.33 14.70 0.42
C MET A 132 10.78 15.37 1.72
N ALA A 133 11.99 15.91 1.75
CA ALA A 133 12.48 16.66 2.90
C ALA A 133 11.63 17.92 3.15
N PHE A 134 11.25 18.63 2.09
CA PHE A 134 10.35 19.78 2.16
C PHE A 134 8.96 19.38 2.69
N LEU A 135 8.35 18.34 2.10
CA LEU A 135 7.05 17.81 2.53
C LEU A 135 7.05 17.44 4.01
N ARG A 136 8.03 16.63 4.45
CA ARG A 136 8.16 16.20 5.86
C ARG A 136 8.28 17.36 6.82
N ARG A 137 9.01 18.41 6.44
CA ARG A 137 9.29 19.54 7.32
C ARG A 137 8.11 20.50 7.41
N HIS A 138 7.44 20.76 6.28
CA HIS A 138 6.51 21.89 6.18
C HIS A 138 5.06 21.49 5.95
N LEU A 139 4.80 20.37 5.26
CA LEU A 139 3.45 20.04 4.78
C LEU A 139 2.83 18.85 5.50
N TRP A 140 3.63 17.96 6.06
CA TRP A 140 3.14 16.71 6.62
C TRP A 140 3.13 16.71 8.16
N LYS A 141 2.03 16.22 8.73
CA LYS A 141 1.87 15.90 10.16
C LYS A 141 1.37 14.46 10.30
N SER A 142 1.85 13.78 11.34
CA SER A 142 1.54 12.39 11.64
C SER A 142 1.04 12.31 13.07
N ASP A 143 0.06 11.45 13.34
CA ASP A 143 -0.23 11.03 14.70
C ASP A 143 0.56 9.75 15.05
N PHE A 144 0.74 9.51 16.35
CA PHE A 144 1.41 8.30 16.82
C PHE A 144 0.46 7.07 16.87
N GLY A 145 -0.74 7.21 16.31
CA GLY A 145 -1.84 6.27 16.36
C GLY A 145 -2.53 6.13 17.72
N GLU A 146 -3.80 5.73 17.69
CA GLU A 146 -4.59 5.30 18.85
C GLU A 146 -5.56 4.22 18.41
N GLN A 147 -5.78 3.22 19.26
CA GLN A 147 -6.66 2.09 18.94
C GLN A 147 -6.33 1.45 17.57
N ASP A 148 -5.03 1.39 17.25
CA ASP A 148 -4.49 0.86 15.99
C ASP A 148 -4.83 1.68 14.73
N ILE A 149 -5.44 2.86 14.87
CA ILE A 149 -5.67 3.78 13.75
C ILE A 149 -4.57 4.85 13.74
N TYR A 150 -3.91 5.01 12.61
CA TYR A 150 -2.85 5.99 12.38
C TYR A 150 -3.27 6.95 11.27
N LEU A 151 -3.05 8.25 11.51
CA LEU A 151 -3.40 9.33 10.60
C LEU A 151 -2.14 10.08 10.17
N ASP A 152 -1.92 10.12 8.86
CA ASP A 152 -0.92 10.98 8.23
C ASP A 152 -1.62 12.01 7.35
N LEU A 153 -1.43 13.29 7.65
CA LEU A 153 -2.12 14.39 7.00
C LEU A 153 -1.11 15.32 6.33
N ILE A 154 -1.25 15.50 5.01
CA ILE A 154 -0.37 16.37 4.21
C ILE A 154 -1.19 17.55 3.70
N TYR A 155 -0.86 18.74 4.18
CA TYR A 155 -1.43 19.99 3.69
C TYR A 155 -0.88 20.33 2.30
N ILE A 156 -1.76 20.63 1.36
CA ILE A 156 -1.42 21.04 0.00
C ILE A 156 -1.88 22.48 -0.23
N PRO A 157 -0.99 23.47 -0.02
CA PRO A 157 -1.25 24.85 -0.42
C PRO A 157 -1.55 24.94 -1.92
N THR A 158 -2.33 25.95 -2.33
CA THR A 158 -2.62 26.21 -3.74
C THR A 158 -1.34 26.32 -4.58
N LEU A 159 -0.29 26.95 -4.04
CA LEU A 159 1.02 27.07 -4.68
C LEU A 159 1.70 25.73 -4.98
N HIS A 160 1.44 24.70 -4.16
CA HIS A 160 2.09 23.39 -4.22
C HIS A 160 1.21 22.30 -4.83
N ARG A 161 0.08 22.66 -5.47
CA ARG A 161 -0.84 21.69 -6.09
C ARG A 161 -0.21 20.78 -7.15
N ALA A 162 0.88 21.22 -7.77
CA ALA A 162 1.66 20.39 -8.70
C ALA A 162 2.20 19.10 -8.06
N LEU A 163 2.27 19.01 -6.73
CA LEU A 163 2.66 17.80 -6.01
C LEU A 163 1.54 16.76 -5.91
N LEU A 164 0.26 17.14 -6.06
CA LEU A 164 -0.88 16.23 -5.88
C LEU A 164 -0.78 14.92 -6.66
N PRO A 165 -0.43 14.89 -7.97
CA PRO A 165 -0.36 13.65 -8.75
C PRO A 165 0.64 12.62 -8.19
N TYR A 166 1.61 13.06 -7.40
CA TYR A 166 2.61 12.20 -6.76
C TYR A 166 2.23 11.81 -5.33
N LEU A 167 1.25 12.49 -4.75
CA LEU A 167 0.80 12.28 -3.38
C LEU A 167 -0.50 11.49 -3.31
N VAL A 168 -1.27 11.34 -4.39
CA VAL A 168 -2.51 10.56 -4.41
C VAL A 168 -2.44 9.34 -5.33
N ALA A 169 -3.11 8.30 -4.90
CA ALA A 169 -3.41 7.13 -5.70
C ALA A 169 -4.36 7.47 -6.86
N GLY A 170 -3.87 7.40 -8.10
CA GLY A 170 -4.71 7.38 -9.30
C GLY A 170 -4.87 8.75 -9.94
N ARG A 171 -5.12 8.73 -11.26
CA ARG A 171 -5.10 9.90 -12.15
C ARG A 171 -5.90 11.05 -11.54
N SER A 172 -5.27 12.23 -11.50
CA SER A 172 -5.82 13.55 -11.15
C SER A 172 -7.06 13.99 -11.97
N ALA A 173 -7.70 13.08 -12.70
CA ALA A 173 -8.75 13.32 -13.69
C ALA A 173 -10.09 13.81 -13.10
N GLY A 174 -10.22 13.88 -11.77
CA GLY A 174 -11.38 14.47 -11.09
C GLY A 174 -11.03 15.53 -10.05
N LEU A 175 -9.74 15.81 -9.85
CA LEU A 175 -9.31 16.90 -8.97
C LEU A 175 -9.55 18.21 -9.71
N SER A 176 -10.58 18.96 -9.31
CA SER A 176 -10.79 20.31 -9.82
C SER A 176 -9.53 21.13 -9.52
N THR A 177 -8.82 21.50 -10.57
CA THR A 177 -7.69 22.44 -10.52
C THR A 177 -8.18 23.89 -10.45
N GLU A 178 -9.49 24.08 -10.26
CA GLU A 178 -10.15 25.37 -10.18
C GLU A 178 -9.44 26.28 -9.15
N PRO A 179 -9.09 27.52 -9.55
CA PRO A 179 -8.37 28.48 -8.72
C PRO A 179 -9.03 28.77 -7.36
N ASP A 180 -10.35 28.56 -7.26
CA ASP A 180 -11.17 28.84 -6.08
C ASP A 180 -11.30 27.66 -5.10
N ALA A 181 -10.69 26.50 -5.39
CA ALA A 181 -10.68 25.41 -4.42
C ALA A 181 -9.87 25.83 -3.18
N GLY A 182 -10.44 25.65 -1.98
CA GLY A 182 -9.79 26.02 -0.73
C GLY A 182 -8.63 25.10 -0.34
N PRO A 183 -8.16 25.18 0.92
CA PRO A 183 -7.14 24.28 1.45
C PRO A 183 -7.53 22.81 1.25
N THR A 184 -6.59 22.02 0.73
CA THR A 184 -6.77 20.58 0.52
C THR A 184 -5.74 19.82 1.34
N PHE A 185 -6.15 18.70 1.90
CA PHE A 185 -5.29 17.80 2.64
C PHE A 185 -5.38 16.39 2.06
N VAL A 186 -4.23 15.76 1.87
CA VAL A 186 -4.15 14.33 1.60
C VAL A 186 -4.09 13.62 2.94
N LEU A 187 -5.10 12.81 3.26
CA LEU A 187 -5.14 12.00 4.46
C LEU A 187 -4.88 10.54 4.12
N TYR A 188 -3.98 9.93 4.88
CA TYR A 188 -3.80 8.49 4.94
C TYR A 188 -4.32 8.00 6.29
N ILE A 189 -5.16 6.97 6.25
CA ILE A 189 -5.68 6.27 7.42
C ILE A 189 -5.18 4.84 7.32
N ASN A 190 -4.43 4.40 8.32
CA ASN A 190 -3.82 3.08 8.34
C ASN A 190 -4.22 2.33 9.61
N THR A 191 -4.44 1.02 9.51
CA THR A 191 -4.54 0.10 10.64
C THR A 191 -3.65 -1.12 10.45
N HIS A 192 -3.18 -1.73 11.56
CA HIS A 192 -2.48 -3.02 11.48
C HIS A 192 -3.46 -4.20 11.57
N GLN A 193 -4.65 -3.99 12.14
CA GLN A 193 -5.68 -5.00 12.37
C GLN A 193 -7.09 -4.45 12.11
N GLY A 194 -8.01 -5.33 11.72
CA GLY A 194 -9.38 -4.94 11.40
C GLY A 194 -9.44 -4.11 10.12
N THR A 195 -10.50 -3.33 9.93
CA THR A 195 -10.67 -2.48 8.74
C THR A 195 -10.86 -1.03 9.14
N VAL A 196 -10.48 -0.11 8.27
CA VAL A 196 -10.77 1.32 8.40
C VAL A 196 -12.27 1.52 8.16
N PRO A 197 -13.05 1.94 9.17
CA PRO A 197 -14.49 2.12 9.00
C PRO A 197 -14.79 3.16 7.91
N PRO A 198 -15.96 3.08 7.24
CA PRO A 198 -16.35 4.00 6.16
C PRO A 198 -16.78 5.37 6.71
N TRP A 199 -15.88 6.05 7.41
CA TRP A 199 -16.11 7.37 7.99
C TRP A 199 -16.27 8.44 6.89
N ASP A 200 -17.25 9.31 7.07
CA ASP A 200 -17.37 10.54 6.31
C ASP A 200 -16.63 11.67 7.05
N LEU A 201 -15.46 12.03 6.54
CA LEU A 201 -14.65 13.06 7.19
C LEU A 201 -15.19 14.48 7.01
N THR A 202 -16.21 14.69 6.19
CA THR A 202 -16.90 15.99 6.15
C THR A 202 -17.60 16.29 7.46
N GLU A 203 -18.04 15.26 8.19
CA GLU A 203 -18.73 15.39 9.48
C GLU A 203 -17.76 15.39 10.67
N LEU A 204 -16.56 14.84 10.48
CA LEU A 204 -15.61 14.58 11.57
C LEU A 204 -14.42 15.53 11.61
N ALA A 205 -14.22 16.36 10.57
CA ALA A 205 -13.08 17.26 10.48
C ALA A 205 -13.46 18.74 10.51
N VAL A 206 -12.72 19.51 11.32
CA VAL A 206 -12.85 20.95 11.45
C VAL A 206 -11.49 21.60 11.29
N MET A 207 -11.44 22.69 10.52
CA MET A 207 -10.27 23.56 10.41
C MET A 207 -10.48 24.79 11.28
N ARG A 208 -9.47 25.19 12.05
CA ARG A 208 -9.42 26.47 12.76
C ARG A 208 -8.29 27.33 12.20
N ASP A 209 -8.52 28.63 12.09
CA ASP A 209 -7.44 29.59 11.87
C ASP A 209 -6.83 30.05 13.20
N GLY A 210 -5.69 30.75 13.14
CA GLY A 210 -5.05 31.35 14.32
C GLY A 210 -5.87 32.43 15.04
N GLN A 211 -7.09 32.75 14.57
CA GLN A 211 -8.05 33.63 15.25
C GLN A 211 -9.17 32.83 15.94
N GLY A 212 -9.13 31.49 15.87
CA GLY A 212 -10.13 30.60 16.46
C GLY A 212 -11.41 30.45 15.64
N ARG A 213 -11.45 30.96 14.39
CA ARG A 213 -12.60 30.78 13.52
C ARG A 213 -12.61 29.35 12.97
N GLU A 214 -13.71 28.64 13.25
CA GLU A 214 -13.91 27.27 12.82
C GLU A 214 -14.56 27.20 11.44
N MET A 215 -14.11 26.24 10.63
CA MET A 215 -14.62 25.92 9.30
C MET A 215 -14.76 24.41 9.18
N ARG A 216 -15.95 23.96 8.80
CA ARG A 216 -16.18 22.54 8.52
C ARG A 216 -15.60 22.14 7.17
N ALA A 217 -15.20 20.89 7.05
CA ALA A 217 -14.86 20.31 5.76
C ALA A 217 -16.07 20.34 4.81
N ILE A 218 -15.82 20.60 3.54
CA ILE A 218 -16.83 20.66 2.47
C ILE A 218 -16.75 19.47 1.52
N GLY A 219 -15.73 18.62 1.66
CA GLY A 219 -15.58 17.44 0.82
C GLY A 219 -14.62 16.43 1.42
N TRP A 220 -15.01 15.16 1.31
CA TRP A 220 -14.19 13.99 1.59
C TRP A 220 -14.30 13.06 0.37
N GLN A 221 -13.16 12.80 -0.27
CA GLN A 221 -13.10 11.90 -1.42
C GLN A 221 -12.09 10.80 -1.13
N VAL A 222 -12.57 9.56 -1.03
CA VAL A 222 -11.67 8.39 -1.01
C VAL A 222 -11.05 8.24 -2.40
N VAL A 223 -9.72 8.28 -2.46
CA VAL A 223 -8.95 8.10 -3.70
C VAL A 223 -8.33 6.70 -3.77
N TYR A 224 -8.22 6.01 -2.63
CA TYR A 224 -7.74 4.63 -2.56
C TYR A 224 -8.23 3.92 -1.31
N ASP A 225 -8.55 2.64 -1.49
CA ASP A 225 -8.69 1.64 -0.46
C ASP A 225 -7.95 0.39 -0.94
N ASP A 226 -7.12 -0.19 -0.07
CA ASP A 226 -6.49 -1.47 -0.37
C ASP A 226 -7.52 -2.62 -0.30
N GLY A 227 -7.16 -3.78 -0.87
CA GLY A 227 -8.07 -4.92 -0.92
C GLY A 227 -8.43 -5.55 0.43
N GLN A 228 -7.77 -5.13 1.52
CA GLN A 228 -8.07 -5.52 2.91
C GLN A 228 -8.77 -4.43 3.71
N GLU A 229 -8.95 -3.23 3.15
CA GLU A 229 -9.46 -2.05 3.84
C GLU A 229 -8.63 -1.68 5.09
N HIS A 230 -7.33 -2.00 5.09
CA HIS A 230 -6.38 -1.60 6.13
C HIS A 230 -5.80 -0.21 5.86
N HIS A 231 -5.73 0.18 4.60
CA HIS A 231 -5.10 1.40 4.13
C HIS A 231 -6.08 2.19 3.28
N ARG A 232 -6.54 3.32 3.82
CA ARG A 232 -7.37 4.27 3.09
C ARG A 232 -6.60 5.54 2.81
N GLN A 233 -6.75 6.05 1.60
CA GLN A 233 -6.33 7.40 1.25
C GLN A 233 -7.51 8.23 0.80
N GLY A 234 -7.58 9.48 1.24
CA GLY A 234 -8.56 10.41 0.71
C GLY A 234 -8.09 11.85 0.71
N LEU A 235 -8.91 12.68 0.06
CA LEU A 235 -8.76 14.11 -0.04
C LEU A 235 -9.81 14.79 0.82
N LEU A 236 -9.34 15.60 1.75
CA LEU A 236 -10.16 16.42 2.62
C LEU A 236 -10.07 17.89 2.18
N SER A 237 -11.21 18.52 1.94
CA SER A 237 -11.28 19.88 1.41
C SER A 237 -12.05 20.82 2.35
N PHE A 238 -11.58 22.06 2.45
CA PHE A 238 -12.20 23.12 3.25
C PHE A 238 -12.58 24.34 2.40
N PRO A 239 -13.47 25.22 2.88
CA PRO A 239 -13.78 26.48 2.23
C PRO A 239 -12.51 27.30 1.95
N ALA A 240 -12.52 28.06 0.86
CA ALA A 240 -11.41 28.93 0.50
C ALA A 240 -11.16 29.98 1.60
N ILE A 241 -9.89 30.11 1.97
CA ILE A 241 -9.39 31.12 2.91
C ILE A 241 -8.10 31.72 2.37
N ASP A 242 -7.88 32.99 2.70
CA ASP A 242 -6.63 33.67 2.39
C ASP A 242 -5.53 33.27 3.39
N THR A 243 -4.85 32.17 3.11
CA THR A 243 -3.79 31.62 3.97
C THR A 243 -2.57 32.53 4.06
N SER A 244 -2.43 33.54 3.18
CA SER A 244 -1.31 34.51 3.24
C SER A 244 -1.42 35.47 4.43
N LYS A 245 -2.63 35.62 4.99
CA LYS A 245 -2.91 36.50 6.13
C LYS A 245 -2.99 35.77 7.47
N LEU A 246 -2.79 34.46 7.47
CA LEU A 246 -2.89 33.62 8.66
C LEU A 246 -1.50 33.30 9.19
N ALA A 247 -1.37 33.26 10.51
CA ALA A 247 -0.15 32.79 11.18
C ALA A 247 -0.10 31.26 11.27
N GLU A 248 -1.26 30.61 11.31
CA GLU A 248 -1.38 29.16 11.43
C GLU A 248 -2.77 28.67 11.00
N ILE A 249 -2.83 27.38 10.70
CA ILE A 249 -4.06 26.60 10.55
C ILE A 249 -3.95 25.33 11.39
N GLU A 250 -5.07 24.97 12.01
CA GLU A 250 -5.22 23.76 12.81
C GLU A 250 -6.30 22.88 12.19
N ILE A 251 -6.05 21.57 12.06
CA ILE A 251 -7.06 20.58 11.69
C ILE A 251 -7.35 19.69 12.89
N GLU A 252 -8.61 19.67 13.32
CA GLU A 252 -9.14 18.75 14.30
C GLU A 252 -9.90 17.62 13.58
N ILE A 253 -9.62 16.36 13.91
CA ILE A 253 -10.37 15.18 13.45
C ILE A 253 -10.89 14.44 14.68
N ASP A 254 -12.22 14.29 14.74
CA ASP A 254 -12.93 13.63 15.85
C ASP A 254 -13.45 12.26 15.40
N LEU A 255 -12.60 11.24 15.45
CA LEU A 255 -12.99 9.89 15.06
C LEU A 255 -13.81 9.21 16.16
N PRO A 256 -14.92 8.51 15.82
CA PRO A 256 -15.79 7.87 16.81
C PRO A 256 -15.03 6.92 17.76
N GLY A 257 -15.23 7.10 19.06
CA GLY A 257 -14.64 6.25 20.10
C GLY A 257 -13.16 6.52 20.41
N MET A 258 -12.57 7.55 19.80
CA MET A 258 -11.18 7.97 20.01
C MET A 258 -11.10 9.39 20.54
N ARG A 259 -9.94 9.77 21.07
CA ARG A 259 -9.67 11.18 21.38
C ARG A 259 -9.51 11.98 20.09
N LYS A 260 -9.96 13.24 20.12
CA LYS A 260 -9.72 14.23 19.07
C LYS A 260 -8.23 14.31 18.70
N ARG A 261 -7.97 14.44 17.41
CA ARG A 261 -6.63 14.59 16.83
C ARG A 261 -6.48 15.99 16.30
N THR A 262 -5.37 16.64 16.65
CA THR A 262 -5.11 18.02 16.27
C THR A 262 -3.78 18.10 15.52
N PHE A 263 -3.81 18.71 14.35
CA PHE A 263 -2.66 18.89 13.46
C PHE A 263 -2.48 20.38 13.16
N LEU A 264 -1.31 20.93 13.52
CA LEU A 264 -1.04 22.36 13.40
C LEU A 264 0.01 22.63 12.30
N TRP A 265 -0.28 23.60 11.43
CA TRP A 265 0.67 24.14 10.46
C TRP A 265 0.93 25.61 10.69
N PRO A 266 2.20 26.02 10.92
CA PRO A 266 2.57 27.42 10.86
C PRO A 266 2.50 27.92 9.41
N LEU A 267 2.08 29.16 9.24
CA LEU A 267 1.95 29.85 7.96
C LEU A 267 2.76 31.17 7.96
N PRO A 268 3.19 31.66 6.78
CA PRO A 268 3.04 31.03 5.47
C PRO A 268 3.94 29.80 5.30
N ILE A 269 3.49 28.84 4.49
CA ILE A 269 4.38 27.77 4.04
C ILE A 269 5.46 28.38 3.13
N PRO A 270 6.74 28.05 3.30
CA PRO A 270 7.79 28.55 2.43
C PRO A 270 7.57 28.15 0.96
N ASP A 271 8.00 29.02 0.05
CA ASP A 271 8.05 28.68 -1.37
C ASP A 271 9.03 27.52 -1.60
N PHE A 272 8.66 26.64 -2.52
CA PHE A 272 9.47 25.50 -2.93
C PHE A 272 9.37 25.34 -4.44
N SER A 273 10.51 25.46 -5.11
CA SER A 273 10.65 25.17 -6.53
C SER A 273 11.55 23.94 -6.65
N PRO A 274 11.00 22.75 -6.97
CA PRO A 274 11.84 21.57 -7.18
C PRO A 274 12.78 21.85 -8.35
N GLN A 275 14.08 21.63 -8.18
CA GLN A 275 15.02 21.72 -9.29
C GLN A 275 14.67 20.64 -10.34
N SER A 276 14.72 20.98 -11.63
CA SER A 276 14.30 20.11 -12.75
C SER A 276 15.15 18.85 -12.97
N LYS A 277 16.10 18.55 -12.09
CA LYS A 277 16.92 17.34 -12.16
C LYS A 277 16.32 16.24 -11.29
N ASP A 278 15.45 15.44 -11.91
CA ASP A 278 15.40 13.98 -11.72
C ASP A 278 14.24 13.42 -12.56
N SER A 279 14.31 13.62 -13.88
CA SER A 279 13.38 13.01 -14.83
C SER A 279 13.85 11.63 -15.32
N THR A 280 14.88 11.04 -14.72
CA THR A 280 15.54 9.84 -15.26
C THR A 280 15.36 8.54 -14.48
N ASP A 281 14.72 8.53 -13.30
CA ASP A 281 14.54 7.29 -12.51
C ASP A 281 13.08 7.03 -12.11
N VAL A 282 12.18 6.88 -13.11
CA VAL A 282 10.85 6.26 -12.94
C VAL A 282 10.68 5.08 -13.88
#